data_AF-A0A3D2SHS6-F1
#
_entry.id   AF-A0A3D2SHS6-F1
#
_cell.length_a   1.000
_cell.length_b   1.000
_cell.length_c   1.000
_cell.angle_alpha   90.00
_cell.angle_beta   90.00
_cell.angle_gamma   90.00
#
_symmetry.space_group_name_H-M   'P 1'
#
loop_
_entity.id
_entity.type
_entity.pdbx_description
1 polymer ?
#
loop_
_entity_poly.entity_id
_entity_poly.type
_entity_poly.pdbx_seq_one_letter_code
_entity_poly.pdbx_strand_id
1 'polypeptide(L)'
;MSDEQKTNPQNEPDSNQTNQSQSGTTSSATPQPAPLKPVQRVGKLIPTKKSTLAIMFIVLLVGLGLIMWAWRIGPFHTAIEQTDNSYVKGKTTVLSSQINGYIKDVLVKDFDYVKKGQALMHIDATTYDQKVTQAQSAVEQAKNSLANQTQTIAQRQADIAAAQAKVDQAQAQYDLSMTQLQRYQQLGDSGAASKSERDKAAADVKNNLALLKQAQANVNVAQEALKTAQVAQTGLEAQVTNAQAQLDQATTTKDYSVITAPMDGQLGEVNPRVGQYVAAGSQLLYLIPQQTWVIANFKETQIANMKIGQKVTFTVDALDHQKFTGHVEQ
;
A
#
# COMPACT_ATOMS: atom_id res chain seq x y z
N MET A 1 29.57 -41.65 32.90
CA MET A 1 30.78 -40.82 33.07
C MET A 1 30.38 -39.38 32.76
N SER A 2 30.14 -38.50 33.72
CA SER A 2 29.99 -38.67 35.18
C SER A 2 29.13 -37.47 35.66
N ASP A 3 28.23 -37.63 36.62
CA ASP A 3 28.47 -37.47 38.09
C ASP A 3 29.09 -36.08 38.42
N GLU A 4 28.63 -35.30 39.40
CA GLU A 4 27.59 -35.53 40.39
C GLU A 4 27.11 -34.17 40.99
N GLN A 5 26.00 -34.22 41.72
CA GLN A 5 25.73 -33.61 43.05
C GLN A 5 26.82 -32.69 43.67
N LYS A 6 26.53 -31.69 44.51
CA LYS A 6 25.55 -31.53 45.63
C LYS A 6 25.64 -30.02 46.05
N THR A 7 24.82 -29.38 46.89
CA THR A 7 24.26 -29.77 48.20
C THR A 7 22.99 -28.96 48.55
N ASN A 8 22.08 -29.64 49.26
CA ASN A 8 21.00 -29.11 50.13
C ASN A 8 21.63 -28.56 51.46
N PRO A 9 20.96 -28.35 52.63
CA PRO A 9 19.52 -28.38 52.99
C PRO A 9 19.05 -27.18 53.88
N GLN A 10 17.78 -27.15 54.30
CA GLN A 10 17.37 -27.46 55.69
C GLN A 10 15.84 -27.35 55.92
N ASN A 11 15.25 -28.49 56.29
CA ASN A 11 14.20 -28.80 57.29
C ASN A 11 12.85 -28.04 57.33
N GLU A 12 11.65 -28.66 57.36
CA GLU A 12 11.12 -29.81 58.18
C GLU A 12 11.04 -29.54 59.71
N PRO A 13 10.14 -30.20 60.49
CA PRO A 13 9.39 -31.44 60.20
C PRO A 13 7.90 -31.51 60.63
N ASP A 14 7.26 -32.65 60.30
CA ASP A 14 6.35 -33.46 61.14
C ASP A 14 5.01 -32.91 61.72
N SER A 15 4.01 -33.74 62.06
CA SER A 15 3.78 -35.18 61.84
C SER A 15 2.29 -35.57 61.97
N ASN A 16 2.01 -36.83 61.63
CA ASN A 16 0.73 -37.54 61.63
C ASN A 16 0.38 -38.15 63.02
N GLN A 17 -0.90 -38.21 63.42
CA GLN A 17 -1.56 -39.39 64.08
C GLN A 17 -2.96 -39.14 64.69
N THR A 18 -3.95 -39.88 64.16
CA THR A 18 -4.73 -40.96 64.82
C THR A 18 -5.22 -40.87 66.30
N ASN A 19 -6.55 -41.03 66.44
CA ASN A 19 -7.32 -41.82 67.44
C ASN A 19 -7.69 -41.33 68.87
N GLN A 20 -8.96 -41.65 69.17
CA GLN A 20 -9.52 -42.27 70.40
C GLN A 20 -9.76 -41.49 71.72
N SER A 21 -11.04 -41.53 72.11
CA SER A 21 -11.58 -42.08 73.37
C SER A 21 -11.38 -41.40 74.74
N GLN A 22 -12.55 -41.15 75.37
CA GLN A 22 -12.90 -41.51 76.76
C GLN A 22 -12.33 -40.73 77.97
N SER A 23 -13.17 -39.79 78.44
CA SER A 23 -13.78 -39.73 79.79
C SER A 23 -12.97 -39.80 81.11
N GLY A 24 -13.14 -38.75 81.93
CA GLY A 24 -13.40 -38.80 83.39
C GLY A 24 -14.33 -37.64 83.77
N THR A 25 -15.37 -37.71 84.63
CA THR A 25 -15.49 -38.12 86.06
C THR A 25 -14.68 -37.21 87.02
N THR A 26 -15.20 -36.64 88.12
CA THR A 26 -16.45 -36.91 88.88
C THR A 26 -16.80 -35.81 89.91
N SER A 27 -18.05 -35.81 90.42
CA SER A 27 -18.56 -35.16 91.67
C SER A 27 -18.57 -33.62 91.76
N SER A 28 -19.60 -32.95 92.31
CA SER A 28 -20.92 -33.33 92.86
C SER A 28 -21.86 -32.08 92.81
N ALA A 29 -23.12 -32.01 93.27
CA ALA A 29 -23.95 -32.90 94.10
C ALA A 29 -25.48 -32.78 93.81
N THR A 30 -26.29 -33.28 94.74
CA THR A 30 -27.76 -33.39 94.89
C THR A 30 -28.45 -32.09 95.44
N PRO A 31 -29.81 -31.94 95.48
CA PRO A 31 -30.86 -32.95 95.25
C PRO A 31 -32.04 -32.56 94.31
N GLN A 32 -32.87 -33.58 94.02
CA GLN A 32 -34.12 -33.55 93.24
C GLN A 32 -35.36 -33.30 94.13
N PRO A 33 -36.47 -32.74 93.58
CA PRO A 33 -37.77 -33.39 93.82
C PRO A 33 -38.78 -33.36 92.64
N ALA A 34 -39.36 -34.55 92.38
CA ALA A 34 -40.73 -34.83 91.91
C ALA A 34 -41.27 -34.33 90.53
N PRO A 35 -42.25 -35.03 89.91
CA PRO A 35 -42.50 -34.94 88.46
C PRO A 35 -43.71 -34.08 88.04
N LEU A 36 -43.69 -33.58 86.80
CA LEU A 36 -44.81 -32.89 86.14
C LEU A 36 -45.14 -33.48 84.75
N LYS A 37 -46.38 -33.23 84.32
CA LYS A 37 -47.17 -34.02 83.35
C LYS A 37 -46.84 -33.74 81.87
N PRO A 38 -47.13 -34.67 80.93
CA PRO A 38 -46.77 -34.52 79.52
C PRO A 38 -47.47 -33.35 78.82
N VAL A 39 -46.70 -32.56 78.06
CA VAL A 39 -47.18 -31.37 77.34
C VAL A 39 -47.67 -31.75 75.94
N GLN A 40 -48.96 -31.53 75.67
CA GLN A 40 -49.55 -31.71 74.35
C GLN A 40 -49.19 -30.54 73.43
N ARG A 41 -48.72 -30.82 72.20
CA ARG A 41 -48.53 -29.80 71.15
C ARG A 41 -49.88 -29.41 70.53
N VAL A 42 -50.46 -28.31 70.99
CA VAL A 42 -51.62 -27.67 70.34
C VAL A 42 -51.19 -26.74 69.21
N GLY A 43 -51.33 -27.21 67.97
CA GLY A 43 -51.18 -26.36 66.78
C GLY A 43 -52.36 -25.38 66.65
N LYS A 44 -52.16 -24.12 67.03
CA LYS A 44 -53.14 -23.05 66.83
C LYS A 44 -53.06 -22.49 65.40
N LEU A 45 -53.79 -23.12 64.47
CA LEU A 45 -54.18 -22.47 63.22
C LEU A 45 -55.40 -21.59 63.48
N ILE A 46 -55.25 -20.27 63.31
CA ILE A 46 -56.33 -19.30 63.50
C ILE A 46 -57.20 -19.27 62.24
N PRO A 47 -58.53 -19.49 62.31
CA PRO A 47 -59.40 -19.43 61.14
C PRO A 47 -59.60 -17.97 60.69
N THR A 48 -58.87 -17.55 59.67
CA THR A 48 -58.97 -16.21 59.08
C THR A 48 -60.06 -16.15 58.01
N LYS A 49 -60.78 -15.02 57.95
CA LYS A 49 -61.82 -14.78 56.92
C LYS A 49 -61.16 -14.64 55.54
N LYS A 50 -61.81 -15.16 54.49
CA LYS A 50 -61.26 -15.17 53.11
C LYS A 50 -60.84 -13.78 52.61
N SER A 51 -61.53 -12.70 53.00
CA SER A 51 -61.13 -11.33 52.65
C SER A 51 -59.86 -10.85 53.37
N THR A 52 -59.67 -11.22 54.64
CA THR A 52 -58.44 -10.89 55.39
C THR A 52 -57.24 -11.64 54.82
N LEU A 53 -57.42 -12.91 54.42
CA LEU A 53 -56.39 -13.69 53.72
C LEU A 53 -56.05 -13.06 52.35
N ALA A 54 -57.06 -12.62 51.60
CA ALA A 54 -56.86 -11.93 50.32
C ALA A 54 -56.12 -10.59 50.49
N ILE A 55 -56.47 -9.76 51.47
CA ILE A 55 -55.77 -8.51 51.76
C ILE A 55 -54.32 -8.77 52.16
N MET A 56 -54.07 -9.76 53.04
CA MET A 56 -52.70 -10.11 53.45
C MET A 56 -51.88 -10.66 52.27
N PHE A 57 -52.48 -11.42 51.37
CA PHE A 57 -51.85 -11.90 50.14
C PHE A 57 -51.55 -10.78 49.14
N ILE A 58 -52.44 -9.79 49.01
CA ILE A 58 -52.19 -8.58 48.20
C ILE A 58 -51.04 -7.76 48.80
N VAL A 59 -51.01 -7.56 50.12
CA VAL A 59 -49.89 -6.85 50.80
C VAL A 59 -48.58 -7.63 50.64
N LEU A 60 -48.61 -8.96 50.70
CA LEU A 60 -47.45 -9.82 50.42
C LEU A 60 -46.97 -9.67 48.96
N LEU A 61 -47.89 -9.67 47.98
CA LEU A 61 -47.56 -9.48 46.56
C LEU A 61 -47.02 -8.08 46.26
N VAL A 62 -47.58 -7.03 46.88
CA VAL A 62 -47.05 -5.66 46.77
C VAL A 62 -45.68 -5.56 47.44
N GLY A 63 -45.49 -6.21 48.60
CA GLY A 63 -44.19 -6.28 49.27
C GLY A 63 -43.12 -7.00 48.44
N LEU A 64 -43.43 -8.19 47.90
CA LEU A 64 -42.54 -8.90 46.98
C LEU A 64 -42.30 -8.08 45.70
N GLY A 65 -43.32 -7.43 45.15
CA GLY A 65 -43.19 -6.57 43.98
C GLY A 65 -42.24 -5.40 44.20
N LEU A 66 -42.35 -4.72 45.35
CA LEU A 66 -41.44 -3.64 45.76
C LEU A 66 -40.01 -4.15 45.99
N ILE A 67 -39.84 -5.34 46.59
CA ILE A 67 -38.53 -5.94 46.81
C ILE A 67 -37.90 -6.37 45.47
N MET A 68 -38.63 -7.04 44.58
CA MET A 68 -38.15 -7.43 43.24
C MET A 68 -37.83 -6.21 42.37
N TRP A 69 -38.62 -5.14 42.47
CA TRP A 69 -38.35 -3.86 41.80
C TRP A 69 -37.09 -3.19 42.34
N ALA A 70 -36.92 -3.11 43.67
CA ALA A 70 -35.75 -2.51 44.31
C ALA A 70 -34.46 -3.32 44.09
N TRP A 71 -34.55 -4.65 44.00
CA TRP A 71 -33.41 -5.55 43.74
C TRP A 71 -33.18 -5.85 42.24
N ARG A 72 -34.01 -5.31 41.33
CA ARG A 72 -33.96 -5.58 39.87
C ARG A 72 -34.00 -7.07 39.47
N ILE A 73 -34.71 -7.90 40.23
CA ILE A 73 -34.85 -9.34 39.93
C ILE A 73 -36.17 -9.59 39.20
N GLY A 74 -36.13 -9.54 37.86
CA GLY A 74 -37.28 -9.74 36.96
C GLY A 74 -38.33 -8.62 36.99
N PRO A 75 -39.38 -8.71 36.16
CA PRO A 75 -39.32 -8.50 34.70
C PRO A 75 -38.85 -7.08 34.29
N PHE A 76 -38.41 -6.23 35.21
CA PHE A 76 -38.07 -4.81 34.99
C PHE A 76 -36.64 -4.57 34.47
N HIS A 77 -36.13 -5.45 33.61
CA HIS A 77 -34.91 -5.14 32.85
C HIS A 77 -35.26 -4.06 31.82
N THR A 78 -34.70 -2.86 31.98
CA THR A 78 -34.79 -1.81 30.95
C THR A 78 -34.12 -2.33 29.68
N ALA A 79 -34.87 -2.43 28.58
CA ALA A 79 -34.36 -2.84 27.26
C ALA A 79 -33.44 -1.79 26.59
N ILE A 80 -32.91 -0.85 27.38
CA ILE A 80 -31.99 0.22 26.98
C ILE A 80 -30.71 -0.03 27.75
N GLU A 81 -29.69 -0.51 27.05
CA GLU A 81 -28.36 -0.67 27.62
C GLU A 81 -27.63 0.68 27.64
N GLN A 82 -26.91 0.94 28.72
CA GLN A 82 -26.13 2.17 28.91
C GLN A 82 -24.70 1.82 29.34
N THR A 83 -23.75 2.64 28.90
CA THR A 83 -22.35 2.58 29.34
C THR A 83 -21.74 3.97 29.25
N ASP A 84 -21.01 4.36 30.29
CA ASP A 84 -20.22 5.60 30.32
C ASP A 84 -18.79 5.36 29.79
N ASN A 85 -18.40 4.08 29.62
CA ASN A 85 -17.11 3.66 29.09
C ASN A 85 -17.11 3.78 27.56
N SER A 86 -17.03 5.01 27.06
CA SER A 86 -17.02 5.30 25.62
C SER A 86 -15.96 6.33 25.24
N TYR A 87 -15.42 6.20 24.02
CA TYR A 87 -14.34 7.04 23.50
C TYR A 87 -14.64 7.47 22.07
N VAL A 88 -14.42 8.75 21.77
CA VAL A 88 -14.40 9.26 20.39
C VAL A 88 -13.09 8.81 19.73
N LYS A 89 -13.18 8.22 18.53
CA LYS A 89 -12.05 7.91 17.65
C LYS A 89 -12.22 8.54 16.28
N GLY A 90 -11.10 8.78 15.61
CA GLY A 90 -11.02 9.16 14.20
C GLY A 90 -9.97 8.31 13.47
N LYS A 91 -9.98 8.32 12.14
CA LYS A 91 -8.94 7.64 11.32
C LYS A 91 -7.69 8.52 11.26
N THR A 92 -6.68 8.26 12.07
CA THR A 92 -5.44 9.05 12.00
C THR A 92 -4.55 8.58 10.84
N THR A 93 -4.25 9.47 9.89
CA THR A 93 -3.27 9.22 8.82
C THR A 93 -1.89 9.71 9.26
N VAL A 94 -0.89 8.82 9.18
CA VAL A 94 0.51 9.20 9.39
C VAL A 94 1.08 9.77 8.09
N LEU A 95 1.63 10.97 8.13
CA LEU A 95 2.46 11.51 7.06
C LEU A 95 3.94 11.26 7.40
N SER A 96 4.67 10.70 6.45
CA SER A 96 6.09 10.38 6.55
C SER A 96 6.87 10.98 5.37
N SER A 97 8.18 11.15 5.54
CA SER A 97 9.04 11.55 4.42
C SER A 97 9.22 10.40 3.43
N GLN A 98 9.18 10.68 2.14
CA GLN A 98 9.60 9.72 1.10
C GLN A 98 11.08 9.85 0.73
N ILE A 99 11.74 10.93 1.15
CA ILE A 99 13.14 11.25 0.81
C ILE A 99 13.99 11.53 2.04
N ASN A 100 15.31 11.52 1.85
CA ASN A 100 16.27 11.89 2.89
C ASN A 100 16.62 13.38 2.74
N GLY A 101 16.70 14.12 3.84
CA GLY A 101 17.16 15.51 3.79
C GLY A 101 16.97 16.26 5.10
N TYR A 102 17.41 17.51 5.10
CA TYR A 102 17.16 18.43 6.22
C TYR A 102 15.86 19.19 5.99
N ILE A 103 15.08 19.41 7.05
CA ILE A 103 13.89 20.25 6.96
C ILE A 103 14.31 21.70 6.81
N LYS A 104 13.88 22.31 5.71
CA LYS A 104 14.17 23.70 5.36
C LYS A 104 13.16 24.65 6.02
N ASP A 105 11.87 24.39 5.83
CA ASP A 105 10.78 25.24 6.33
C ASP A 105 9.63 24.37 6.88
N VAL A 106 8.97 24.84 7.93
CA VAL A 106 7.70 24.28 8.42
C VAL A 106 6.64 25.37 8.31
N LEU A 107 5.58 25.13 7.54
CA LEU A 107 4.60 26.14 7.12
C LEU A 107 3.32 26.15 7.97
N VAL A 108 3.18 25.19 8.88
CA VAL A 108 1.99 24.92 9.69
C VAL A 108 2.34 24.80 11.17
N LYS A 109 1.36 25.00 12.04
CA LYS A 109 1.49 24.88 13.49
C LYS A 109 0.76 23.63 14.00
N ASP A 110 1.02 23.32 15.26
CA ASP A 110 0.32 22.26 15.98
C ASP A 110 -1.19 22.50 15.95
N PHE A 111 -1.97 21.45 15.64
CA PHE A 111 -3.43 21.48 15.61
C PHE A 111 -4.08 22.41 14.56
N ASP A 112 -3.32 22.95 13.60
CA ASP A 112 -3.88 23.73 12.48
C ASP A 112 -4.82 22.88 11.61
N TYR A 113 -5.86 23.52 11.07
CA TYR A 113 -6.74 22.93 10.06
C TYR A 113 -6.18 23.16 8.65
N VAL A 114 -6.03 22.08 7.87
CA VAL A 114 -5.42 22.11 6.54
C VAL A 114 -6.35 21.55 5.46
N LYS A 115 -6.16 22.04 4.24
CA LYS A 115 -6.88 21.56 3.05
C LYS A 115 -6.04 20.58 2.24
N LYS A 116 -6.71 19.72 1.46
CA LYS A 116 -6.07 18.83 0.49
C LYS A 116 -5.14 19.61 -0.46
N GLY A 117 -3.91 19.14 -0.60
CA GLY A 117 -2.87 19.75 -1.43
C GLY A 117 -2.13 20.93 -0.78
N GLN A 118 -2.52 21.35 0.43
CA GLN A 118 -1.78 22.39 1.17
C GLN A 118 -0.39 21.89 1.55
N ALA A 119 0.64 22.68 1.25
CA ALA A 119 2.01 22.42 1.68
C ALA A 119 2.15 22.60 3.19
N LEU A 120 2.79 21.64 3.85
CA LEU A 120 2.95 21.55 5.30
C LEU A 120 4.40 21.86 5.71
N MET A 121 5.37 21.33 4.96
CA MET A 121 6.79 21.58 5.19
C MET A 121 7.60 21.32 3.92
N HIS A 122 8.79 21.90 3.88
CA HIS A 122 9.79 21.70 2.82
C HIS A 122 11.02 20.99 3.37
N ILE A 123 11.48 19.98 2.65
CA ILE A 123 12.81 19.36 2.80
C ILE A 123 13.76 20.07 1.82
N ASP A 124 15.04 20.21 2.17
CA ASP A 124 16.05 20.77 1.26
C ASP A 124 16.19 19.92 -0.02
N ALA A 125 15.78 20.51 -1.14
CA ALA A 125 15.78 19.89 -2.45
C ALA A 125 17.10 20.04 -3.23
N THR A 126 18.12 20.75 -2.71
CA THR A 126 19.30 21.17 -3.48
C THR A 126 20.02 20.02 -4.21
N THR A 127 20.21 18.87 -3.54
CA THR A 127 20.83 17.67 -4.15
C THR A 127 19.91 16.99 -5.18
N TYR A 128 18.59 17.16 -5.05
CA TYR A 128 17.58 16.63 -5.99
C TYR A 128 17.46 17.51 -7.24
N ASP A 129 17.57 18.84 -7.11
CA ASP A 129 17.70 19.78 -8.24
C ASP A 129 18.92 19.46 -9.11
N GLN A 130 20.06 19.12 -8.49
CA GLN A 130 21.26 18.67 -9.20
C GLN A 130 21.01 17.37 -9.98
N LYS A 131 20.26 16.41 -9.42
CA LYS A 131 19.88 15.17 -10.10
C LYS A 131 18.91 15.41 -11.26
N VAL A 132 17.94 16.31 -11.12
CA VAL A 132 17.05 16.73 -12.23
C VAL A 132 17.89 17.35 -13.35
N THR A 133 18.81 18.26 -13.01
CA THR A 133 19.73 18.89 -13.98
C THR A 133 20.61 17.87 -14.71
N GLN A 134 21.11 16.86 -13.98
CA GLN A 134 21.90 15.76 -14.55
C GLN A 134 21.06 14.91 -15.52
N ALA A 135 19.85 14.51 -15.12
CA ALA A 135 18.96 13.72 -15.96
C ALA A 135 18.50 14.49 -17.21
N GLN A 136 18.23 15.79 -17.08
CA GLN A 136 17.94 16.67 -18.22
C GLN A 136 19.12 16.75 -19.19
N SER A 137 20.36 16.84 -18.68
CA SER A 137 21.56 16.80 -19.52
C SER A 137 21.70 15.48 -20.28
N ALA A 138 21.34 14.34 -19.65
CA ALA A 138 21.33 13.04 -20.30
C ALA A 138 20.26 12.93 -21.40
N VAL A 139 19.07 13.52 -21.20
CA VAL A 139 18.02 13.63 -22.23
C VAL A 139 18.53 14.40 -23.44
N GLU A 140 19.17 15.54 -23.25
CA GLU A 140 19.73 16.32 -24.37
C GLU A 140 20.89 15.59 -25.07
N GLN A 141 21.73 14.86 -24.34
CA GLN A 141 22.77 14.01 -24.94
C GLN A 141 22.18 12.89 -25.81
N ALA A 142 21.10 12.25 -25.35
CA ALA A 142 20.39 11.21 -26.11
C ALA A 142 19.74 11.79 -27.38
N LYS A 143 19.06 12.95 -27.28
CA LYS A 143 18.48 13.67 -28.42
C LYS A 143 19.54 14.07 -29.45
N ASN A 144 20.69 14.58 -29.02
CA ASN A 144 21.81 14.92 -29.91
C ASN A 144 22.37 13.69 -30.63
N SER A 145 22.42 12.54 -29.95
CA SER A 145 22.83 11.27 -30.55
C SER A 145 21.83 10.81 -31.63
N LEU A 146 20.54 10.94 -31.36
CA LEU A 146 19.47 10.67 -32.33
C LEU A 146 19.53 11.62 -33.54
N ALA A 147 19.77 12.92 -33.33
CA ALA A 147 19.93 13.89 -34.42
C ALA A 147 21.13 13.56 -35.34
N ASN A 148 22.26 13.17 -34.75
CA ASN A 148 23.44 12.70 -35.51
C ASN A 148 23.14 11.42 -36.30
N GLN A 149 22.29 10.54 -35.78
CA GLN A 149 21.86 9.34 -36.52
C GLN A 149 20.91 9.68 -37.67
N THR A 150 20.02 10.66 -37.51
CA THR A 150 19.18 11.17 -38.62
C THR A 150 20.05 11.74 -39.74
N GLN A 151 21.12 12.47 -39.42
CA GLN A 151 22.09 12.94 -40.41
C GLN A 151 22.85 11.77 -41.09
N THR A 152 23.20 10.72 -40.33
CA THR A 152 23.80 9.49 -40.86
C THR A 152 22.85 8.79 -41.85
N ILE A 153 21.55 8.74 -41.56
CA ILE A 153 20.53 8.17 -42.46
C ILE A 153 20.42 8.98 -43.75
N ALA A 154 20.40 10.32 -43.68
CA ALA A 154 20.41 11.18 -44.87
C ALA A 154 21.67 10.96 -45.72
N GLN A 155 22.84 10.77 -45.09
CA GLN A 155 24.06 10.39 -45.79
C GLN A 155 23.93 9.02 -46.48
N ARG A 156 23.36 8.00 -45.82
CA ARG A 156 23.16 6.68 -46.44
C ARG A 156 22.16 6.72 -47.61
N GLN A 157 21.18 7.61 -47.59
CA GLN A 157 20.29 7.83 -48.74
C GLN A 157 21.05 8.44 -49.92
N ALA A 158 21.96 9.39 -49.68
CA ALA A 158 22.84 9.92 -50.72
C ALA A 158 23.83 8.88 -51.25
N ASP A 159 24.38 7.99 -50.39
CA ASP A 159 25.22 6.87 -50.81
C ASP A 159 24.49 5.93 -51.80
N ILE A 160 23.19 5.65 -51.55
CA ILE A 160 22.35 4.85 -52.47
C ILE A 160 22.16 5.55 -53.81
N ALA A 161 21.86 6.86 -53.81
CA ALA A 161 21.72 7.62 -55.06
C ALA A 161 23.02 7.62 -55.88
N ALA A 162 24.17 7.76 -55.22
CA ALA A 162 25.49 7.66 -55.85
C ALA A 162 25.82 6.24 -56.35
N ALA A 163 25.34 5.19 -55.68
CA ALA A 163 25.45 3.81 -56.14
C ALA A 163 24.55 3.53 -57.36
N GLN A 164 23.32 4.08 -57.37
CA GLN A 164 22.40 3.95 -58.50
C GLN A 164 22.95 4.63 -59.76
N ALA A 165 23.51 5.84 -59.64
CA ALA A 165 24.15 6.51 -60.77
C ALA A 165 25.31 5.68 -61.40
N LYS A 166 25.99 4.84 -60.61
CA LYS A 166 27.00 3.89 -61.12
C LYS A 166 26.39 2.67 -61.81
N VAL A 167 25.20 2.22 -61.39
CA VAL A 167 24.42 1.20 -62.12
C VAL A 167 24.03 1.76 -63.49
N ASP A 168 23.49 2.98 -63.53
CA ASP A 168 23.05 3.62 -64.76
C ASP A 168 24.23 3.82 -65.74
N GLN A 169 25.41 4.21 -65.23
CA GLN A 169 26.65 4.27 -66.00
C GLN A 169 27.07 2.90 -66.56
N ALA A 170 27.06 1.86 -65.73
CA ALA A 170 27.45 0.50 -66.14
C ALA A 170 26.44 -0.11 -67.14
N GLN A 171 25.16 0.22 -66.99
CA GLN A 171 24.08 -0.18 -67.91
C GLN A 171 24.29 0.45 -69.28
N ALA A 172 24.52 1.76 -69.37
CA ALA A 172 24.81 2.44 -70.63
C ALA A 172 26.05 1.87 -71.35
N GLN A 173 27.09 1.50 -70.60
CA GLN A 173 28.29 0.86 -71.14
C GLN A 173 28.01 -0.58 -71.65
N TYR A 174 27.17 -1.34 -70.94
CA TYR A 174 26.71 -2.65 -71.38
C TYR A 174 25.88 -2.57 -72.66
N ASP A 175 24.90 -1.66 -72.73
CA ASP A 175 24.03 -1.46 -73.89
C ASP A 175 24.80 -1.00 -75.15
N LEU A 176 25.82 -0.16 -74.97
CA LEU A 176 26.76 0.19 -76.02
C LEU A 176 27.51 -1.05 -76.54
N SER A 177 28.06 -1.88 -75.65
CA SER A 177 28.77 -3.10 -76.05
C SER A 177 27.87 -4.15 -76.72
N MET A 178 26.62 -4.29 -76.27
CA MET A 178 25.61 -5.14 -76.90
C MET A 178 25.29 -4.66 -78.32
N THR A 179 25.05 -3.35 -78.50
CA THR A 179 24.82 -2.73 -79.80
C THR A 179 26.02 -2.92 -80.74
N GLN A 180 27.23 -2.82 -80.22
CA GLN A 180 28.47 -2.99 -80.99
C GLN A 180 28.72 -4.45 -81.37
N LEU A 181 28.44 -5.42 -80.48
CA LEU A 181 28.46 -6.85 -80.80
C LEU A 181 27.46 -7.18 -81.92
N GLN A 182 26.22 -6.70 -81.82
CA GLN A 182 25.19 -6.91 -82.84
C GLN A 182 25.64 -6.37 -84.22
N ARG A 183 26.28 -5.19 -84.24
CA ARG A 183 26.85 -4.59 -85.45
C ARG A 183 27.97 -5.45 -86.06
N TYR A 184 28.90 -5.96 -85.24
CA TYR A 184 29.98 -6.84 -85.72
C TYR A 184 29.48 -8.23 -86.15
N GLN A 185 28.38 -8.72 -85.59
CA GLN A 185 27.71 -9.93 -86.09
C GLN A 185 27.18 -9.71 -87.51
N GLN A 186 26.38 -8.65 -87.73
CA GLN A 186 25.83 -8.28 -89.04
C GLN A 186 26.92 -8.06 -90.11
N LEU A 187 28.02 -7.37 -89.75
CA LEU A 187 29.18 -7.16 -90.64
C LEU A 187 29.99 -8.45 -90.87
N GLY A 188 30.03 -9.34 -89.89
CA GLY A 188 30.74 -10.62 -90.00
C GLY A 188 30.04 -11.63 -90.90
N ASP A 189 28.73 -11.50 -91.09
CA ASP A 189 27.92 -12.35 -91.96
C ASP A 189 27.98 -11.87 -93.43
N SER A 190 28.22 -10.57 -93.65
CA SER A 190 28.57 -10.02 -94.97
C SER A 190 30.06 -10.12 -95.32
N GLY A 191 30.86 -10.78 -94.48
CA GLY A 191 32.31 -10.97 -94.68
C GLY A 191 33.18 -9.74 -94.43
N ALA A 192 32.62 -8.64 -93.92
CA ALA A 192 33.28 -7.35 -93.72
C ALA A 192 33.96 -7.18 -92.34
N ALA A 193 33.81 -8.13 -91.41
CA ALA A 193 34.44 -8.11 -90.09
C ALA A 193 35.13 -9.46 -89.75
N SER A 194 36.28 -9.39 -89.08
CA SER A 194 37.07 -10.56 -88.71
C SER A 194 36.44 -11.38 -87.57
N LYS A 195 36.86 -12.63 -87.40
CA LYS A 195 36.48 -13.44 -86.23
C LYS A 195 37.00 -12.83 -84.92
N SER A 196 38.26 -12.37 -84.91
CA SER A 196 38.90 -11.75 -83.73
C SER A 196 38.14 -10.53 -83.21
N GLU A 197 37.61 -9.67 -84.10
CA GLU A 197 36.80 -8.52 -83.69
C GLU A 197 35.44 -8.94 -83.08
N ARG A 198 34.78 -9.97 -83.64
CA ARG A 198 33.56 -10.54 -83.05
C ARG A 198 33.82 -11.17 -81.68
N ASP A 199 34.90 -11.94 -81.54
CA ASP A 199 35.29 -12.57 -80.29
C ASP A 199 35.64 -11.52 -79.21
N LYS A 200 36.33 -10.44 -79.60
CA LYS A 200 36.60 -9.29 -78.72
C LYS A 200 35.31 -8.61 -78.26
N ALA A 201 34.41 -8.26 -79.18
CA ALA A 201 33.14 -7.63 -78.81
C ALA A 201 32.27 -8.53 -77.89
N ALA A 202 32.32 -9.85 -78.09
CA ALA A 202 31.64 -10.81 -77.21
C ALA A 202 32.29 -10.90 -75.81
N ALA A 203 33.61 -10.73 -75.72
CA ALA A 203 34.30 -10.61 -74.43
C ALA A 203 33.98 -9.29 -73.72
N ASP A 204 33.93 -8.17 -74.46
CA ASP A 204 33.59 -6.84 -73.92
C ASP A 204 32.16 -6.83 -73.33
N VAL A 205 31.18 -7.45 -74.01
CA VAL A 205 29.81 -7.63 -73.48
C VAL A 205 29.81 -8.42 -72.16
N LYS A 206 30.56 -9.53 -72.08
CA LYS A 206 30.67 -10.33 -70.85
C LYS A 206 31.31 -9.54 -69.70
N ASN A 207 32.31 -8.73 -70.00
CA ASN A 207 32.97 -7.86 -69.03
C ASN A 207 32.01 -6.78 -68.50
N ASN A 208 31.33 -6.06 -69.39
CA ASN A 208 30.38 -5.02 -68.99
C ASN A 208 29.16 -5.58 -68.23
N LEU A 209 28.70 -6.79 -68.56
CA LEU A 209 27.66 -7.48 -67.78
C LEU A 209 28.13 -7.80 -66.36
N ALA A 210 29.40 -8.17 -66.19
CA ALA A 210 29.97 -8.40 -64.86
C ALA A 210 30.08 -7.09 -64.06
N LEU A 211 30.50 -6.00 -64.70
CA LEU A 211 30.55 -4.66 -64.10
C LEU A 211 29.16 -4.14 -63.69
N LEU A 212 28.14 -4.35 -64.53
CA LEU A 212 26.74 -4.02 -64.22
C LEU A 212 26.24 -4.81 -63.00
N LYS A 213 26.48 -6.13 -62.96
CA LYS A 213 26.13 -6.97 -61.81
C LYS A 213 26.85 -6.53 -60.53
N GLN A 214 28.12 -6.13 -60.63
CA GLN A 214 28.87 -5.59 -59.49
C GLN A 214 28.29 -4.25 -59.02
N ALA A 215 27.92 -3.35 -59.93
CA ALA A 215 27.28 -2.09 -59.58
C ALA A 215 25.93 -2.32 -58.88
N GLN A 216 25.11 -3.24 -59.38
CA GLN A 216 23.83 -3.59 -58.76
C GLN A 216 24.01 -4.22 -57.37
N ALA A 217 25.02 -5.08 -57.19
CA ALA A 217 25.35 -5.63 -55.88
C ALA A 217 25.76 -4.52 -54.89
N ASN A 218 26.49 -3.49 -55.35
CA ASN A 218 26.86 -2.34 -54.51
C ASN A 218 25.64 -1.51 -54.06
N VAL A 219 24.59 -1.38 -54.90
CA VAL A 219 23.32 -0.75 -54.49
C VAL A 219 22.67 -1.54 -53.36
N ASN A 220 22.62 -2.87 -53.46
CA ASN A 220 22.04 -3.72 -52.40
C ASN A 220 22.82 -3.58 -51.07
N VAL A 221 24.15 -3.48 -51.13
CA VAL A 221 25.00 -3.22 -49.95
C VAL A 221 24.69 -1.85 -49.33
N ALA A 222 24.50 -0.81 -50.14
CA ALA A 222 24.13 0.52 -49.65
C ALA A 222 22.72 0.54 -49.02
N GLN A 223 21.77 -0.23 -49.57
CA GLN A 223 20.42 -0.39 -49.01
C GLN A 223 20.42 -1.10 -47.64
N GLU A 224 21.17 -2.20 -47.48
CA GLU A 224 21.28 -2.87 -46.17
C GLU A 224 22.05 -2.00 -45.15
N ALA A 225 23.00 -1.17 -45.59
CA ALA A 225 23.64 -0.17 -44.74
C ALA A 225 22.66 0.93 -44.25
N LEU A 226 21.77 1.42 -45.12
CA LEU A 226 20.68 2.34 -44.73
C LEU A 226 19.72 1.68 -43.72
N LYS A 227 19.29 0.44 -43.98
CA LYS A 227 18.41 -0.32 -43.08
C LYS A 227 19.05 -0.56 -41.72
N THR A 228 20.35 -0.86 -41.68
CA THR A 228 21.13 -0.95 -40.43
C THR A 228 21.13 0.38 -39.67
N ALA A 229 21.29 1.51 -40.37
CA ALA A 229 21.22 2.84 -39.78
C ALA A 229 19.81 3.17 -39.24
N GLN A 230 18.74 2.72 -39.90
CA GLN A 230 17.35 2.86 -39.42
C GLN A 230 17.09 2.03 -38.16
N VAL A 231 17.58 0.78 -38.09
CA VAL A 231 17.48 -0.04 -36.87
C VAL A 231 18.24 0.60 -35.70
N ALA A 232 19.42 1.19 -35.97
CA ALA A 232 20.17 1.94 -34.97
C ALA A 232 19.43 3.20 -34.48
N GLN A 233 18.64 3.87 -35.34
CA GLN A 233 17.80 4.99 -34.95
C GLN A 233 16.75 4.57 -33.91
N THR A 234 16.03 3.45 -34.13
CA THR A 234 15.05 2.94 -33.15
C THR A 234 15.71 2.62 -31.80
N GLY A 235 16.97 2.15 -31.80
CA GLY A 235 17.76 1.96 -30.59
C GLY A 235 18.05 3.27 -29.84
N LEU A 236 18.31 4.37 -30.56
CA LEU A 236 18.53 5.70 -29.98
C LEU A 236 17.23 6.37 -29.52
N GLU A 237 16.12 6.15 -30.22
CA GLU A 237 14.78 6.59 -29.77
C GLU A 237 14.42 5.94 -28.42
N ALA A 238 14.70 4.64 -28.26
CA ALA A 238 14.54 3.95 -26.97
C ALA A 238 15.47 4.53 -25.88
N GLN A 239 16.68 4.98 -26.22
CA GLN A 239 17.57 5.67 -25.27
C GLN A 239 17.03 7.04 -24.85
N VAL A 240 16.47 7.82 -25.79
CA VAL A 240 15.78 9.09 -25.47
C VAL A 240 14.61 8.85 -24.52
N THR A 241 13.77 7.84 -24.79
CA THR A 241 12.65 7.48 -23.91
C THR A 241 13.13 7.02 -22.53
N ASN A 242 14.23 6.26 -22.45
CA ASN A 242 14.81 5.85 -21.17
C ASN A 242 15.37 7.05 -20.38
N ALA A 243 16.08 7.96 -21.02
CA ALA A 243 16.59 9.18 -20.39
C ALA A 243 15.44 10.08 -19.91
N GLN A 244 14.33 10.17 -20.67
CA GLN A 244 13.15 10.93 -20.25
C GLN A 244 12.52 10.31 -19.00
N ALA A 245 12.36 8.99 -18.95
CA ALA A 245 11.85 8.30 -17.75
C ALA A 245 12.75 8.52 -16.52
N GLN A 246 14.07 8.62 -16.69
CA GLN A 246 14.99 8.99 -15.61
C GLN A 246 14.81 10.45 -15.14
N LEU A 247 14.55 11.38 -16.07
CA LEU A 247 14.22 12.78 -15.74
C LEU A 247 12.89 12.89 -15.00
N ASP A 248 11.86 12.15 -15.43
CA ASP A 248 10.55 12.11 -14.78
C ASP A 248 10.65 11.52 -13.36
N GLN A 249 11.46 10.47 -13.18
CA GLN A 249 11.78 9.89 -11.87
C GLN A 249 12.54 10.88 -10.97
N ALA A 250 13.55 11.58 -11.50
CA ALA A 250 14.30 12.58 -10.75
C ALA A 250 13.42 13.75 -10.31
N THR A 251 12.52 14.20 -11.19
CA THR A 251 11.54 15.28 -10.94
C THR A 251 10.54 14.84 -9.86
N THR A 252 9.94 13.65 -9.99
CA THR A 252 9.04 13.09 -8.98
C THR A 252 9.73 12.97 -7.60
N THR A 253 11.00 12.56 -7.58
CA THR A 253 11.79 12.46 -6.34
C THR A 253 12.07 13.84 -5.73
N LYS A 254 12.28 14.87 -6.56
CA LYS A 254 12.36 16.27 -6.10
C LYS A 254 11.03 16.73 -5.54
N ASP A 255 9.90 16.42 -6.18
CA ASP A 255 8.57 16.90 -5.74
C ASP A 255 8.19 16.36 -4.35
N TYR A 256 8.69 15.17 -3.98
CA TYR A 256 8.58 14.63 -2.62
C TYR A 256 9.30 15.45 -1.53
N SER A 257 10.06 16.49 -1.88
CA SER A 257 10.56 17.48 -0.91
C SER A 257 9.47 18.39 -0.35
N VAL A 258 8.33 18.52 -1.04
CA VAL A 258 7.17 19.28 -0.57
C VAL A 258 6.14 18.33 0.02
N ILE A 259 6.09 18.29 1.35
CA ILE A 259 5.12 17.44 2.07
C ILE A 259 3.76 18.16 2.06
N THR A 260 2.75 17.55 1.44
CA THR A 260 1.40 18.12 1.31
C THR A 260 0.34 17.27 2.04
N ALA A 261 -0.79 17.89 2.40
CA ALA A 261 -1.91 17.16 3.00
C ALA A 261 -2.69 16.34 1.93
N PRO A 262 -2.86 15.01 2.09
CA PRO A 262 -3.58 14.19 1.11
C PRO A 262 -5.11 14.41 1.11
N MET A 263 -5.67 14.98 2.18
CA MET A 263 -7.09 15.28 2.36
C MET A 263 -7.29 16.46 3.32
N ASP A 264 -8.52 16.97 3.43
CA ASP A 264 -8.88 18.00 4.41
C ASP A 264 -8.93 17.39 5.83
N GLY A 265 -8.42 18.13 6.83
CA GLY A 265 -8.40 17.66 8.21
C GLY A 265 -7.63 18.58 9.16
N GLN A 266 -7.57 18.19 10.43
CA GLN A 266 -6.76 18.86 11.45
C GLN A 266 -5.44 18.12 11.65
N LEU A 267 -4.34 18.86 11.79
CA LEU A 267 -3.04 18.28 12.12
C LEU A 267 -2.99 17.84 13.59
N GLY A 268 -2.12 16.88 13.90
CA GLY A 268 -1.68 16.62 15.26
C GLY A 268 -0.57 17.57 15.71
N GLU A 269 0.25 17.11 16.64
CA GLU A 269 1.51 17.77 17.01
C GLU A 269 2.53 17.65 15.86
N VAL A 270 3.04 18.79 15.40
CA VAL A 270 4.08 18.92 14.39
C VAL A 270 5.42 18.73 15.10
N ASN A 271 5.84 17.47 15.22
CA ASN A 271 7.10 17.09 15.86
C ASN A 271 8.38 17.64 15.16
N PRO A 272 8.48 17.70 13.82
CA PRO A 272 9.73 18.04 13.17
C PRO A 272 10.11 19.52 13.32
N ARG A 273 11.41 19.82 13.28
CA ARG A 273 11.96 21.18 13.43
C ARG A 273 12.83 21.55 12.23
N VAL A 274 12.89 22.85 11.91
CA VAL A 274 13.81 23.39 10.89
C VAL A 274 15.26 23.03 11.26
N GLY A 275 16.04 22.59 10.27
CA GLY A 275 17.40 22.08 10.44
C GLY A 275 17.51 20.62 10.92
N GLN A 276 16.40 19.95 11.25
CA GLN A 276 16.41 18.53 11.60
C GLN A 276 16.60 17.66 10.36
N TYR A 277 17.46 16.65 10.45
CA TYR A 277 17.58 15.61 9.43
C TYR A 277 16.45 14.59 9.55
N VAL A 278 15.82 14.25 8.42
CA VAL A 278 14.81 13.19 8.31
C VAL A 278 15.21 12.17 7.26
N ALA A 279 14.91 10.90 7.51
CA ALA A 279 15.13 9.81 6.57
C ALA A 279 13.80 9.43 5.88
N ALA A 280 13.90 8.77 4.72
CA ALA A 280 12.76 8.14 4.07
C ALA A 280 12.11 7.11 5.03
N GLY A 281 10.78 7.17 5.14
CA GLY A 281 10.01 6.41 6.12
C GLY A 281 9.92 7.06 7.51
N SER A 282 10.71 8.09 7.83
CA SER A 282 10.56 8.82 9.10
C SER A 282 9.17 9.47 9.16
N GLN A 283 8.44 9.17 10.23
CA GLN A 283 7.17 9.79 10.55
C GLN A 283 7.37 11.27 10.88
N LEU A 284 6.56 12.13 10.25
CA LEU A 284 6.62 13.58 10.39
C LEU A 284 5.48 14.08 11.26
N LEU A 285 4.24 13.84 10.87
CA LEU A 285 3.06 14.32 11.59
C LEU A 285 1.84 13.43 11.38
N TYR A 286 0.80 13.69 12.15
CA TYR A 286 -0.51 13.05 12.01
C TYR A 286 -1.52 14.01 11.35
N LEU A 287 -2.35 13.51 10.45
CA LEU A 287 -3.51 14.19 9.90
C LEU A 287 -4.78 13.47 10.36
N ILE A 288 -5.71 14.21 10.93
CA ILE A 288 -6.98 13.73 11.51
C ILE A 288 -8.13 14.29 10.64
N PRO A 289 -8.85 13.46 9.87
CA PRO A 289 -9.99 13.89 9.10
C PRO A 289 -11.20 14.15 10.00
N GLN A 290 -12.17 14.92 9.51
CA GLN A 290 -13.37 15.27 10.29
C GLN A 290 -14.30 14.09 10.62
N GLN A 291 -14.13 12.91 10.00
CA GLN A 291 -14.96 11.74 10.27
C GLN A 291 -14.52 11.04 11.57
N THR A 292 -15.33 11.19 12.61
CA THR A 292 -15.17 10.54 13.92
C THR A 292 -16.35 9.59 14.22
N TRP A 293 -16.10 8.60 15.07
CA TRP A 293 -17.11 7.67 15.59
C TRP A 293 -16.88 7.43 17.08
N VAL A 294 -17.90 6.94 17.78
CA VAL A 294 -17.82 6.60 19.21
C VAL A 294 -17.69 5.09 19.36
N ILE A 295 -16.65 4.63 20.05
CA ILE A 295 -16.53 3.24 20.50
C ILE A 295 -17.03 3.18 21.94
N ALA A 296 -18.16 2.51 22.17
CA ALA A 296 -18.75 2.30 23.49
C ALA A 296 -18.53 0.85 23.94
N ASN A 297 -17.85 0.68 25.08
CA ASN A 297 -17.54 -0.62 25.66
C ASN A 297 -18.69 -1.06 26.58
N PHE A 298 -19.43 -2.08 26.17
CA PHE A 298 -20.49 -2.71 26.96
C PHE A 298 -19.98 -3.97 27.67
N LYS A 299 -20.61 -4.35 28.79
CA LYS A 299 -20.34 -5.65 29.43
C LYS A 299 -20.92 -6.76 28.56
N GLU A 300 -20.30 -7.93 28.54
CA GLU A 300 -20.74 -9.10 27.76
C GLU A 300 -22.25 -9.39 27.93
N THR A 301 -22.74 -9.29 29.17
CA THR A 301 -24.15 -9.48 29.55
C THR A 301 -25.14 -8.51 28.88
N GLN A 302 -24.67 -7.39 28.33
CA GLN A 302 -25.47 -6.33 27.70
C GLN A 302 -25.50 -6.45 26.17
N ILE A 303 -24.58 -7.21 25.56
CA ILE A 303 -24.41 -7.25 24.10
C ILE A 303 -25.47 -8.12 23.42
N ALA A 304 -26.07 -9.08 24.13
CA ALA A 304 -26.95 -10.12 23.56
C ALA A 304 -28.16 -9.60 22.75
N ASN A 305 -28.65 -8.39 23.03
CA ASN A 305 -29.79 -7.77 22.33
C ASN A 305 -29.40 -6.61 21.39
N MET A 306 -28.11 -6.30 21.28
CA MET A 306 -27.60 -5.24 20.42
C MET A 306 -27.56 -5.70 18.95
N LYS A 307 -27.95 -4.82 18.02
CA LYS A 307 -27.98 -5.09 16.58
C LYS A 307 -27.47 -3.88 15.80
N ILE A 308 -26.72 -4.16 14.73
CA ILE A 308 -26.32 -3.16 13.73
C ILE A 308 -27.58 -2.44 13.20
N GLY A 309 -27.49 -1.11 13.05
CA GLY A 309 -28.59 -0.25 12.64
C GLY A 309 -29.54 0.19 13.77
N GLN A 310 -29.37 -0.27 15.01
CA GLN A 310 -30.15 0.28 16.14
C GLN A 310 -29.81 1.75 16.37
N LYS A 311 -30.84 2.59 16.54
CA LYS A 311 -30.67 4.01 16.88
C LYS A 311 -30.17 4.15 18.31
N VAL A 312 -29.10 4.91 18.49
CA VAL A 312 -28.50 5.24 19.79
C VAL A 312 -28.50 6.74 20.04
N THR A 313 -28.48 7.11 21.32
CA THR A 313 -28.27 8.50 21.77
C THR A 313 -27.08 8.54 22.71
N PHE A 314 -26.18 9.49 22.51
CA PHE A 314 -25.07 9.74 23.43
C PHE A 314 -25.00 11.24 23.78
N THR A 315 -24.36 11.54 24.90
CA THR A 315 -24.06 12.90 25.36
C THR A 315 -22.57 13.07 25.47
N VAL A 316 -22.06 14.28 25.22
CA VAL A 316 -20.64 14.61 25.37
C VAL A 316 -20.51 15.64 26.48
N ASP A 317 -19.86 15.27 27.59
CA ASP A 317 -19.75 16.12 28.78
C ASP A 317 -18.96 17.41 28.48
N ALA A 318 -17.94 17.32 27.62
CA ALA A 318 -17.17 18.48 27.14
C ALA A 318 -17.98 19.46 26.27
N LEU A 319 -19.22 19.11 25.89
CA LEU A 319 -20.14 19.94 25.10
C LEU A 319 -21.43 20.21 25.89
N ASP A 320 -21.34 20.46 27.21
CA ASP A 320 -22.47 20.74 28.10
C ASP A 320 -23.59 19.66 28.03
N HIS A 321 -23.16 18.40 27.98
CA HIS A 321 -24.01 17.22 27.79
C HIS A 321 -24.93 17.28 26.55
N GLN A 322 -24.51 17.99 25.49
CA GLN A 322 -25.25 18.05 24.22
C GLN A 322 -25.58 16.63 23.71
N LYS A 323 -26.86 16.42 23.36
CA LYS A 323 -27.37 15.13 22.89
C LYS A 323 -27.15 14.94 21.39
N PHE A 324 -26.50 13.84 21.04
CA PHE A 324 -26.30 13.39 19.67
C PHE A 324 -27.04 12.08 19.41
N THR A 325 -27.43 11.85 18.17
CA THR A 325 -28.06 10.59 17.71
C THR A 325 -27.17 9.91 16.68
N GLY A 326 -27.00 8.60 16.81
CA GLY A 326 -26.30 7.77 15.84
C GLY A 326 -27.01 6.44 15.61
N HIS A 327 -26.34 5.54 14.88
CA HIS A 327 -26.75 4.14 14.74
C HIS A 327 -25.56 3.24 15.10
N VAL A 328 -25.85 2.02 15.57
CA VAL A 328 -24.82 1.00 15.79
C VAL A 328 -24.25 0.56 14.44
N GLU A 329 -22.94 0.72 14.24
CA GLU A 329 -22.18 0.20 13.10
C GLU A 329 -21.24 -0.93 13.57
N GLN A 330 -20.63 -1.68 12.65
CA GLN A 330 -19.73 -2.80 12.92
C GLN A 330 -18.26 -2.37 12.96
#